data_AF-A0A821Y9D5-F1
#
_entry.id   AF-A0A821Y9D5-F1
#
_cell.length_a   1.000
_cell.length_b   1.000
_cell.length_c   1.000
_cell.angle_alpha   90.00
_cell.angle_beta   90.00
_cell.angle_gamma   90.00
#
_symmetry.space_group_name_H-M   'P 1'
#
loop_
_entity.id
_entity.type
_entity.pdbx_description
1 polymer ?
#
loop_
_entity_poly.entity_id
_entity_poly.type
_entity_poly.pdbx_seq_one_letter_code
_entity_poly.pdbx_strand_id
1 'polypeptide(L)'
;MSSYARLSKALDGLVEYFNNEEHYLPKDILKTDKYKLVKKLLKYQSTDTQSLIKMYYQEKVHEQDRANSSIISCKNLRPCDSNGLSDPYVEVQLCPRFLYPHIEKQQTSVIKKKTLNPQFNEKFEFRLTEKECNLSGEIVHFIVMDHDLMWSNDFEGEAFLEIWKITGINNDNRAIDELKQIELALTHPKVVRSCIIKILEQRITDKIAIDFVRRRREKENQ
;
A
#
# COMPACT_ATOMS: atom_id res chain seq x y z
N MET A 1 17.75 -15.95 17.71
CA MET A 1 16.27 -15.95 17.69
C MET A 1 15.78 -14.78 18.54
N SER A 2 15.06 -13.81 17.94
CA SER A 2 14.57 -12.60 18.65
C SER A 2 13.61 -12.95 19.81
N SER A 3 13.55 -12.13 20.86
CA SER A 3 12.64 -12.29 22.00
C SER A 3 11.17 -12.44 21.55
N TYR A 4 10.76 -11.70 20.51
CA TYR A 4 9.41 -11.80 19.96
C TYR A 4 9.13 -13.13 19.25
N ALA A 5 10.14 -13.72 18.60
CA ALA A 5 10.00 -15.04 17.99
C ALA A 5 9.83 -16.14 19.06
N ARG A 6 10.51 -16.00 20.22
CA ARG A 6 10.32 -16.89 21.37
C ARG A 6 8.92 -16.76 21.97
N LEU A 7 8.43 -15.53 22.15
CA LEU A 7 7.06 -15.27 22.62
C LEU A 7 6.01 -15.82 21.64
N SER A 8 6.25 -15.67 20.33
CA SER A 8 5.37 -16.22 19.29
C SER A 8 5.29 -17.74 19.37
N LYS A 9 6.43 -18.42 19.57
CA LYS A 9 6.49 -19.88 19.74
C LYS A 9 5.86 -20.34 21.06
N ALA A 10 6.05 -19.60 22.15
CA ALA A 10 5.41 -19.88 23.43
C ALA A 10 3.88 -19.78 23.32
N LEU A 11 3.39 -18.75 22.62
CA LEU A 11 1.96 -18.59 22.35
C LEU A 11 1.39 -19.76 21.53
N ASP A 12 2.12 -20.26 20.52
CA ASP A 12 1.70 -21.45 19.77
C ASP A 12 1.67 -22.69 20.66
N GLY A 13 2.71 -22.89 21.48
CA GLY A 13 2.77 -24.01 22.42
C GLY A 13 1.63 -24.02 23.45
N LEU A 14 1.19 -22.84 23.91
CA LEU A 14 0.01 -22.73 24.78
C LEU A 14 -1.28 -23.15 24.06
N VAL A 15 -1.44 -22.75 22.79
CA VAL A 15 -2.61 -23.16 21.99
C VAL A 15 -2.61 -24.66 21.76
N GLU A 16 -1.46 -25.25 21.46
CA GLU A 16 -1.33 -26.71 21.30
C GLU A 16 -1.62 -27.44 22.61
N TYR A 17 -1.04 -26.99 23.73
CA TYR A 17 -1.25 -27.58 25.05
C TYR A 17 -2.74 -27.63 25.44
N PHE A 18 -3.46 -26.51 25.35
CA PHE A 18 -4.88 -26.44 25.70
C PHE A 18 -5.82 -27.01 24.62
N ASN A 19 -5.32 -27.36 23.44
CA ASN A 19 -6.11 -28.05 22.43
C ASN A 19 -5.95 -29.57 22.48
N ASN A 20 -5.06 -30.09 23.34
CA ASN A 20 -4.82 -31.52 23.53
C ASN A 20 -5.71 -32.14 24.63
N GLU A 21 -5.86 -33.47 24.58
CA GLU A 21 -7.02 -34.20 25.11
C GLU A 21 -7.26 -34.14 26.63
N GLU A 22 -6.29 -33.75 27.45
CA GLU A 22 -6.49 -33.69 28.92
C GLU A 22 -7.22 -32.42 29.39
N HIS A 23 -7.18 -31.33 28.61
CA HIS A 23 -7.81 -30.04 28.93
C HIS A 23 -8.39 -29.36 27.68
N TYR A 24 -9.21 -30.09 26.91
CA TYR A 24 -9.68 -29.65 25.61
C TYR A 24 -10.46 -28.34 25.64
N LEU A 25 -9.84 -27.28 25.13
CA LEU A 25 -10.50 -26.04 24.72
C LEU A 25 -10.59 -25.97 23.19
N PRO A 26 -11.79 -25.76 22.63
CA PRO A 26 -11.99 -25.53 21.21
C PRO A 26 -11.12 -24.39 20.66
N LYS A 27 -10.68 -24.52 19.40
CA LYS A 27 -9.78 -23.53 18.75
C LYS A 27 -10.41 -22.15 18.64
N ASP A 28 -11.73 -22.05 18.54
CA ASP A 28 -12.48 -20.80 18.53
C ASP A 28 -12.42 -20.06 19.87
N ILE A 29 -12.39 -20.81 20.99
CA ILE A 29 -12.16 -20.23 22.33
C ILE A 29 -10.71 -19.79 22.51
N LEU A 30 -9.75 -20.55 21.96
CA LEU A 30 -8.33 -20.24 22.08
C LEU A 30 -7.89 -19.11 21.12
N LYS A 31 -8.46 -19.06 19.91
CA LYS A 31 -8.10 -18.10 18.84
C LYS A 31 -9.07 -16.93 18.77
N THR A 32 -9.33 -16.33 19.93
CA THR A 32 -10.08 -15.07 20.04
C THR A 32 -9.44 -13.94 19.22
N ASP A 33 -10.16 -12.83 19.04
CA ASP A 33 -9.60 -11.66 18.34
C ASP A 33 -8.41 -11.05 19.09
N LYS A 34 -8.37 -11.17 20.43
CA LYS A 34 -7.19 -10.81 21.23
C LYS A 34 -5.99 -11.69 20.88
N TYR A 35 -6.17 -13.01 20.79
CA TYR A 35 -5.12 -13.92 20.35
C TYR A 35 -4.61 -13.55 18.95
N LYS A 36 -5.53 -13.35 17.99
CA LYS A 36 -5.16 -12.98 16.61
C LYS A 36 -4.38 -11.67 16.59
N LEU A 37 -4.79 -10.67 17.37
CA LEU A 37 -4.10 -9.39 17.49
C LEU A 37 -2.70 -9.55 18.08
N VAL A 38 -2.54 -10.27 19.20
CA VAL A 38 -1.23 -10.53 19.81
C VAL A 38 -0.32 -11.28 18.86
N LYS A 39 -0.82 -12.33 18.21
CA LYS A 39 -0.07 -13.10 17.22
C LYS A 39 0.39 -12.24 16.04
N LYS A 40 -0.49 -11.37 15.53
CA LYS A 40 -0.18 -10.40 14.47
C LYS A 40 0.93 -9.43 14.92
N LEU A 41 0.83 -8.89 16.13
CA LEU A 41 1.84 -7.96 16.68
C LEU A 41 3.20 -8.63 16.91
N LEU A 42 3.22 -9.84 17.49
CA LEU A 42 4.45 -10.62 17.69
C LEU A 42 5.14 -10.92 16.35
N LYS A 43 4.37 -11.31 15.33
CA LYS A 43 4.88 -11.49 13.97
C LYS A 43 5.55 -10.21 13.47
N TYR A 44 4.84 -9.09 13.51
CA TYR A 44 5.35 -7.81 12.99
C TYR A 44 6.61 -7.34 13.73
N GLN A 45 6.65 -7.47 15.05
CA GLN A 45 7.83 -7.10 15.85
C GLN A 45 9.06 -7.97 15.54
N SER A 46 8.84 -9.21 15.09
CA SER A 46 9.93 -10.12 14.66
C SER A 46 10.31 -10.01 13.19
N THR A 47 9.57 -9.23 12.39
CA THR A 47 9.76 -9.10 10.93
C THR A 47 10.72 -7.95 10.61
N ASP A 48 11.61 -8.09 9.63
CA ASP A 48 12.52 -7.03 9.22
C ASP A 48 11.77 -5.85 8.53
N THR A 49 12.46 -4.73 8.36
CA THR A 49 11.84 -3.48 7.90
C THR A 49 11.32 -3.58 6.47
N GLN A 50 12.07 -4.22 5.58
CA GLN A 50 11.69 -4.37 4.18
C GLN A 50 10.45 -5.26 4.05
N SER A 51 10.42 -6.37 4.77
CA SER A 51 9.26 -7.25 4.82
C SER A 51 8.02 -6.57 5.41
N LEU A 52 8.18 -5.76 6.46
CA LEU A 52 7.07 -4.96 7.00
C LEU A 52 6.52 -3.98 5.97
N ILE A 53 7.38 -3.29 5.23
CA ILE A 53 6.96 -2.36 4.17
C ILE A 53 6.22 -3.10 3.05
N LYS A 54 6.68 -4.29 2.62
CA LYS A 54 5.94 -5.13 1.67
C LYS A 54 4.54 -5.46 2.18
N MET A 55 4.44 -5.89 3.43
CA MET A 55 3.17 -6.24 4.07
C MET A 55 2.24 -5.02 4.20
N TYR A 56 2.78 -3.82 4.40
CA TYR A 56 1.99 -2.58 4.41
C TYR A 56 1.32 -2.33 3.06
N TYR A 57 2.06 -2.44 1.95
CA TYR A 57 1.45 -2.21 0.63
C TYR A 57 0.42 -3.28 0.28
N GLN A 58 0.65 -4.53 0.69
CA GLN A 58 -0.37 -5.59 0.59
C GLN A 58 -1.63 -5.28 1.41
N GLU A 59 -1.47 -4.78 2.65
CA GLU A 59 -2.59 -4.32 3.48
C GLU A 59 -3.37 -3.20 2.76
N LYS A 60 -2.68 -2.29 2.07
CA LYS A 60 -3.32 -1.21 1.29
C LYS A 60 -4.08 -1.69 0.07
N VAL A 61 -3.54 -2.63 -0.71
CA VAL A 61 -4.28 -3.26 -1.81
C VAL A 61 -5.56 -3.93 -1.28
N HIS A 62 -5.48 -4.67 -0.18
CA HIS A 62 -6.65 -5.31 0.42
C HIS A 62 -7.67 -4.32 1.00
N GLU A 63 -7.21 -3.22 1.60
CA GLU A 63 -8.09 -2.15 2.06
C GLU A 63 -8.84 -1.49 0.89
N GLN A 64 -8.14 -1.25 -0.23
CA GLN A 64 -8.73 -0.72 -1.46
C GLN A 64 -9.77 -1.66 -2.04
N ASP A 65 -9.45 -2.95 -2.20
CA ASP A 65 -10.37 -3.96 -2.75
C ASP A 65 -11.65 -4.12 -1.90
N ARG A 66 -11.56 -3.88 -0.58
CA ARG A 66 -12.71 -3.91 0.34
C ARG A 66 -13.55 -2.64 0.30
N ALA A 67 -12.98 -1.52 -0.13
CA ALA A 67 -13.60 -0.20 -0.09
C ALA A 67 -14.61 0.06 -1.23
N ASN A 68 -15.05 -0.98 -1.96
CA ASN A 68 -16.01 -0.95 -3.09
C ASN A 68 -17.36 -0.23 -2.86
N SER A 69 -17.59 0.40 -1.69
CA SER A 69 -18.78 1.20 -1.37
C SER A 69 -18.54 2.71 -1.28
N SER A 70 -17.30 3.20 -1.37
CA SER A 70 -16.96 4.63 -1.36
C SER A 70 -15.89 4.96 -2.41
N ILE A 71 -16.22 4.71 -3.69
CA ILE A 71 -15.29 4.87 -4.81
C ILE A 71 -15.12 6.37 -5.09
N ILE A 72 -13.95 6.91 -4.80
CA ILE A 72 -13.43 8.08 -5.50
C ILE A 72 -12.69 7.50 -6.70
N SER A 73 -13.07 7.86 -7.93
CA SER A 73 -12.30 7.52 -9.12
C SER A 73 -11.42 8.74 -9.44
N CYS A 74 -10.68 8.78 -10.56
CA CYS A 74 -10.33 10.07 -11.18
C CYS A 74 -11.57 10.82 -11.71
N LYS A 75 -12.73 10.53 -11.13
CA LYS A 75 -14.03 11.14 -11.30
C LYS A 75 -14.52 11.47 -9.89
N ASN A 76 -14.97 12.71 -9.70
CA ASN A 76 -15.35 13.27 -8.41
C ASN A 76 -14.19 13.40 -7.41
N LEU A 77 -13.05 13.94 -7.88
CA LEU A 77 -11.96 14.38 -6.99
C LEU A 77 -12.49 15.41 -5.96
N ARG A 78 -11.80 15.49 -4.83
CA ARG A 78 -12.13 16.49 -3.81
C ARG A 78 -11.65 17.85 -4.31
N PRO A 79 -12.49 18.91 -4.24
CA PRO A 79 -12.05 20.25 -4.61
C PRO A 79 -11.04 20.75 -3.58
N CYS A 80 -9.80 20.96 -4.02
CA CYS A 80 -8.71 21.44 -3.18
C CYS A 80 -8.52 22.96 -3.32
N ASP A 81 -8.81 23.53 -4.50
CA ASP A 81 -8.72 24.97 -4.71
C ASP A 81 -9.91 25.76 -4.12
N SER A 82 -9.61 27.01 -3.76
CA SER A 82 -10.60 28.05 -3.42
C SER A 82 -11.68 28.30 -4.48
N ASN A 83 -11.44 27.90 -5.73
CA ASN A 83 -12.37 28.01 -6.84
C ASN A 83 -13.41 26.86 -6.88
N GLY A 84 -13.28 25.85 -6.00
CA GLY A 84 -14.14 24.67 -5.95
C GLY A 84 -13.80 23.58 -6.97
N LEU A 85 -12.62 23.63 -7.58
CA LEU A 85 -12.07 22.66 -8.54
C LEU A 85 -10.65 22.28 -8.10
N SER A 86 -9.91 21.56 -8.95
CA SER A 86 -8.49 21.23 -8.74
C SER A 86 -7.75 21.30 -10.07
N ASP A 87 -6.43 21.41 -10.02
CA ASP A 87 -5.49 21.27 -11.12
C ASP A 87 -4.72 19.92 -11.05
N PRO A 88 -5.41 18.76 -11.25
CA PRO A 88 -4.84 17.47 -10.89
C PRO A 88 -3.77 16.96 -11.87
N TYR A 89 -2.81 16.22 -11.31
CA TYR A 89 -1.81 15.43 -12.02
C TYR A 89 -1.55 14.10 -11.28
N VAL A 90 -0.99 13.10 -11.97
CA VAL A 90 -0.74 11.77 -11.37
C VAL A 90 0.74 11.46 -11.36
N GLU A 91 1.27 11.12 -10.19
CA GLU A 91 2.57 10.47 -10.05
C GLU A 91 2.40 8.95 -9.98
N VAL A 92 3.25 8.22 -10.70
CA VAL A 92 3.28 6.76 -10.75
C VAL A 92 4.64 6.27 -10.32
N GLN A 93 4.68 5.35 -9.36
CA GLN A 93 5.93 4.77 -8.87
C GLN A 93 5.78 3.27 -8.56
N LEU A 94 6.88 2.54 -8.67
CA LEU A 94 6.95 1.14 -8.27
C LEU A 94 7.30 1.02 -6.78
N CYS A 95 6.55 0.18 -6.08
CA CYS A 95 6.65 -0.04 -4.65
C CYS A 95 6.84 -1.53 -4.33
N PRO A 96 7.59 -1.87 -3.26
CA PRO A 96 8.40 -0.95 -2.45
C PRO A 96 9.63 -0.41 -3.18
N ARG A 97 9.98 0.87 -2.95
CA ARG A 97 11.09 1.56 -3.64
C ARG A 97 12.46 0.87 -3.50
N PHE A 98 12.70 0.16 -2.40
CA PHE A 98 13.97 -0.56 -2.20
C PHE A 98 14.13 -1.77 -3.13
N LEU A 99 13.06 -2.28 -3.75
CA LEU A 99 13.14 -3.30 -4.81
C LEU A 99 13.53 -2.68 -6.15
N TYR A 100 13.29 -1.38 -6.33
CA TYR A 100 13.45 -0.65 -7.58
C TYR A 100 14.31 0.62 -7.40
N PRO A 101 15.51 0.52 -6.79
CA PRO A 101 16.28 1.70 -6.39
C PRO A 101 16.75 2.56 -7.57
N HIS A 102 16.82 1.97 -8.76
CA HIS A 102 17.27 2.60 -10.00
C HIS A 102 16.12 3.14 -10.86
N ILE A 103 14.87 2.95 -10.44
CA ILE A 103 13.67 3.37 -11.18
C ILE A 103 13.10 4.61 -10.52
N GLU A 104 13.02 5.68 -11.30
CA GLU A 104 12.42 6.93 -10.85
C GLU A 104 10.90 6.92 -10.99
N LYS A 105 10.23 7.71 -10.15
CA LYS A 105 8.80 7.97 -10.32
C LYS A 105 8.56 8.75 -11.60
N GLN A 106 7.46 8.46 -12.28
CA GLN A 106 7.01 9.21 -13.45
C GLN A 106 5.79 10.04 -13.08
N GLN A 107 5.49 11.08 -13.85
CA GLN A 107 4.30 11.90 -13.66
C GLN A 107 3.66 12.24 -14.99
N THR A 108 2.37 12.54 -14.99
CA THR A 108 1.65 13.03 -16.17
C THR A 108 2.34 14.28 -16.73
N SER A 109 2.52 14.31 -18.05
CA SER A 109 3.16 15.41 -18.78
C SER A 109 2.36 16.71 -18.75
N VAL A 110 1.04 16.61 -18.57
CA VAL A 110 0.14 17.76 -18.54
C VAL A 110 -0.66 17.76 -17.25
N ILE A 111 -0.53 18.86 -16.49
CA ILE A 111 -1.42 19.20 -15.39
C ILE A 111 -2.77 19.60 -15.97
N LYS A 112 -3.84 18.90 -15.57
CA LYS A 112 -5.19 19.27 -15.98
C LYS A 112 -5.61 20.49 -15.18
N LYS A 113 -6.39 21.38 -15.78
CA LYS A 113 -6.80 22.62 -15.11
C LYS A 113 -8.26 22.57 -14.75
N LYS A 114 -8.58 22.98 -13.52
CA LYS A 114 -9.94 23.27 -13.04
C LYS A 114 -10.91 22.14 -13.34
N THR A 115 -10.57 20.92 -12.93
CA THR A 115 -11.41 19.73 -13.15
C THR A 115 -11.33 18.73 -12.01
N LEU A 116 -12.50 18.21 -11.61
CA LEU A 116 -12.62 17.10 -10.66
C LEU A 116 -12.76 15.73 -11.35
N ASN A 117 -12.72 15.72 -12.68
CA ASN A 117 -12.88 14.51 -13.50
C ASN A 117 -11.80 14.44 -14.60
N PRO A 118 -10.50 14.48 -14.24
CA PRO A 118 -9.44 14.51 -15.23
C PRO A 118 -9.36 13.22 -16.05
N GLN A 119 -9.19 13.39 -17.36
CA GLN A 119 -8.77 12.32 -18.27
C GLN A 119 -7.36 12.62 -18.75
N PHE A 120 -6.39 11.84 -18.27
CA PHE A 120 -4.98 11.99 -18.66
C PHE A 120 -4.69 11.30 -19.99
N ASN A 121 -5.14 10.05 -20.15
CA ASN A 121 -4.89 9.21 -21.34
C ASN A 121 -3.38 9.12 -21.68
N GLU A 122 -2.55 9.07 -20.65
CA GLU A 122 -1.09 9.00 -20.77
C GLU A 122 -0.58 7.57 -20.52
N LYS A 123 0.58 7.25 -21.10
CA LYS A 123 1.26 5.96 -20.93
C LYS A 123 2.52 6.16 -20.10
N PHE A 124 2.74 5.27 -19.14
CA PHE A 124 3.94 5.21 -18.32
C PHE A 124 4.74 3.96 -18.68
N GLU A 125 6.06 4.06 -18.75
CA GLU A 125 6.94 2.96 -19.14
C GLU A 125 8.06 2.78 -18.11
N PHE A 126 8.02 1.65 -17.38
CA PHE A 126 9.09 1.26 -16.46
C PHE A 126 9.88 0.09 -17.05
N ARG A 127 11.20 0.24 -17.11
CA ARG A 127 12.09 -0.83 -17.60
C ARG A 127 12.50 -1.71 -16.42
N LEU A 128 12.03 -2.95 -16.44
CA LEU A 128 12.30 -3.95 -15.40
C LEU A 128 13.20 -5.06 -15.93
N THR A 129 14.07 -5.58 -15.09
CA THR A 129 14.75 -6.85 -15.36
C THR A 129 13.80 -8.02 -15.17
N GLU A 130 14.09 -9.17 -15.79
CA GLU A 130 13.29 -10.40 -15.61
C GLU A 130 13.18 -10.80 -14.13
N LYS A 131 14.24 -10.59 -13.35
CA LYS A 131 14.23 -10.85 -11.91
C LYS A 131 13.24 -9.95 -11.17
N GLU A 132 13.13 -8.69 -11.58
CA GLU A 132 12.29 -7.66 -10.96
C GLU A 132 10.81 -7.78 -11.32
N CYS A 133 10.50 -8.38 -12.48
CA CYS A 133 9.14 -8.77 -12.86
C CYS A 133 8.61 -9.96 -12.07
N ASN A 134 9.50 -10.79 -11.50
CA ASN A 134 9.19 -12.04 -10.83
C ASN A 134 9.35 -11.98 -9.30
N LEU A 135 9.43 -10.77 -8.72
CA LEU A 135 9.47 -10.65 -7.27
C LEU A 135 8.06 -10.94 -6.71
N SER A 136 7.90 -10.79 -5.40
CA SER A 136 6.59 -10.87 -4.77
C SER A 136 6.31 -9.62 -3.95
N GLY A 137 5.06 -9.16 -4.04
CA GLY A 137 4.54 -7.99 -3.33
C GLY A 137 4.80 -6.66 -4.04
N GLU A 138 4.99 -6.69 -5.35
CA GLU A 138 5.28 -5.51 -6.15
C GLU A 138 4.01 -4.83 -6.61
N ILE A 139 3.99 -3.52 -6.42
CA ILE A 139 2.80 -2.70 -6.56
C ILE A 139 3.14 -1.45 -7.35
N VAL A 140 2.33 -1.16 -8.36
CA VAL A 140 2.24 0.17 -8.97
C VAL A 140 1.40 1.04 -8.04
N HIS A 141 1.99 2.12 -7.57
CA HIS A 141 1.36 3.08 -6.68
C HIS A 141 1.10 4.36 -7.46
N PHE A 142 -0.19 4.67 -7.63
CA PHE A 142 -0.70 5.89 -8.24
C PHE A 142 -0.98 6.91 -7.14
N ILE A 143 -0.52 8.15 -7.35
CA ILE A 143 -0.66 9.25 -6.40
C ILE A 143 -1.28 10.40 -7.19
N VAL A 144 -2.49 10.82 -6.82
CA VAL A 144 -3.14 11.99 -7.39
C VAL A 144 -2.75 13.19 -6.53
N MET A 145 -2.28 14.23 -7.18
CA MET A 145 -1.84 15.47 -6.57
C MET A 145 -2.58 16.64 -7.23
N ASP A 146 -2.90 17.67 -6.47
CA ASP A 146 -3.32 18.96 -6.97
C ASP A 146 -2.09 19.87 -7.15
N HIS A 147 -2.02 20.58 -8.27
CA HIS A 147 -0.91 21.49 -8.52
C HIS A 147 -1.26 22.92 -8.14
N ASP A 148 -0.62 23.42 -7.08
CA ASP A 148 -0.77 24.79 -6.63
C ASP A 148 0.31 25.72 -7.21
N LEU A 149 -0.12 26.82 -7.85
CA LEU A 149 0.81 27.81 -8.41
C LEU A 149 1.58 28.61 -7.34
N MET A 150 1.01 28.76 -6.13
CA MET A 150 1.52 29.65 -5.08
C MET A 150 1.96 28.91 -3.81
N TRP A 151 1.53 27.65 -3.63
CA TRP A 151 1.73 26.85 -2.42
C TRP A 151 2.35 25.49 -2.76
N SER A 152 2.50 24.61 -1.77
CA SER A 152 2.90 23.22 -2.00
C SER A 152 1.72 22.42 -2.56
N ASN A 153 1.98 21.61 -3.59
CA ASN A 153 0.99 20.68 -4.16
C ASN A 153 0.32 19.82 -3.08
N ASP A 154 -1.01 19.75 -3.13
CA ASP A 154 -1.83 19.00 -2.19
C ASP A 154 -2.07 17.56 -2.63
N PHE A 155 -2.05 16.63 -1.68
CA PHE A 155 -2.33 15.23 -1.96
C PHE A 155 -3.86 14.98 -2.07
N GLU A 156 -4.30 14.47 -3.22
CA GLU A 156 -5.72 14.21 -3.51
C GLU A 156 -6.13 12.73 -3.46
N GLY A 157 -5.18 11.83 -3.21
CA GLY A 157 -5.48 10.41 -3.04
C GLY A 157 -4.43 9.47 -3.64
N GLU A 158 -4.55 8.19 -3.31
CA GLU A 158 -3.66 7.15 -3.77
C GLU A 158 -4.42 5.88 -4.15
N ALA A 159 -3.92 5.17 -5.15
CA ALA A 159 -4.40 3.87 -5.55
C ALA A 159 -3.23 2.90 -5.74
N PHE A 160 -3.50 1.62 -5.54
CA PHE A 160 -2.51 0.55 -5.55
C PHE A 160 -2.96 -0.55 -6.50
N LEU A 161 -2.04 -1.00 -7.36
CA LEU A 161 -2.26 -2.12 -8.27
C LEU A 161 -1.09 -3.08 -8.17
N GLU A 162 -1.36 -4.35 -7.92
CA GLU A 162 -0.32 -5.37 -7.95
C GLU A 162 0.18 -5.58 -9.38
N ILE A 163 1.50 -5.64 -9.58
CA ILE A 163 2.10 -5.74 -10.92
C ILE A 163 1.62 -7.01 -11.65
N TRP A 164 1.45 -8.13 -10.94
CA TRP A 164 0.97 -9.39 -11.54
C TRP A 164 -0.46 -9.31 -12.11
N LYS A 165 -1.27 -8.33 -11.69
CA LYS A 165 -2.61 -8.06 -12.27
C LYS A 165 -2.51 -7.34 -13.62
N ILE A 166 -1.34 -6.80 -13.98
CA ILE A 166 -1.10 -6.17 -15.27
C ILE A 166 -0.93 -7.28 -16.32
N THR A 167 -1.93 -7.37 -17.18
CA THR A 167 -1.95 -8.21 -18.38
C THR A 167 -0.73 -7.95 -19.27
N GLY A 168 -0.11 -9.02 -19.78
CA GLY A 168 1.07 -8.95 -20.65
C GLY A 168 2.41 -9.21 -19.94
N ILE A 169 2.44 -9.28 -18.60
CA ILE A 169 3.64 -9.68 -17.85
C ILE A 169 3.75 -11.22 -17.74
N ASN A 170 2.60 -11.92 -17.70
CA ASN A 170 2.55 -13.38 -17.54
C ASN A 170 2.32 -14.11 -18.87
N ASN A 171 3.20 -14.00 -19.87
CA ASN A 171 3.20 -14.79 -21.14
C ASN A 171 1.86 -14.94 -21.91
N ASP A 172 0.81 -14.22 -21.51
CA ASP A 172 -0.47 -14.17 -22.16
C ASP A 172 -0.27 -13.28 -23.38
N ASN A 173 -0.13 -13.90 -24.56
CA ASN A 173 -0.08 -13.26 -25.89
C ASN A 173 -1.39 -12.53 -26.25
N ARG A 174 -2.07 -11.91 -25.27
CA ARG A 174 -3.24 -11.07 -25.55
C ARG A 174 -2.75 -9.80 -26.22
N ALA A 175 -3.35 -9.49 -27.36
CA ALA A 175 -3.09 -8.22 -28.04
C ALA A 175 -3.35 -7.06 -27.07
N ILE A 176 -2.54 -6.01 -27.16
CA ILE A 176 -2.68 -4.76 -26.38
C ILE A 176 -4.10 -4.17 -26.56
N ASP A 177 -4.81 -4.52 -27.64
CA ASP A 177 -6.17 -4.09 -27.95
C ASP A 177 -7.27 -4.78 -27.12
N GLU A 178 -6.97 -5.87 -26.39
CA GLU A 178 -7.92 -6.57 -25.50
C GLU A 178 -7.79 -6.17 -24.03
N LEU A 179 -6.97 -5.16 -23.74
CA LEU A 179 -6.73 -4.68 -22.39
C LEU A 179 -7.98 -4.02 -21.81
N LYS A 180 -8.64 -4.71 -20.87
CA LYS A 180 -9.74 -4.12 -20.12
C LYS A 180 -9.22 -3.00 -19.24
N GLN A 181 -9.86 -1.84 -19.34
CA GLN A 181 -9.63 -0.74 -18.41
C GLN A 181 -9.89 -1.22 -16.97
N ILE A 182 -8.90 -1.07 -16.10
CA ILE A 182 -9.01 -1.39 -14.68
C ILE A 182 -9.47 -0.12 -13.97
N GLU A 183 -10.59 -0.20 -13.26
CA GLU A 183 -11.02 0.85 -12.35
C GLU A 183 -10.41 0.59 -10.97
N LEU A 184 -9.67 1.57 -10.46
CA LEU A 184 -9.11 1.54 -9.11
C LEU A 184 -9.84 2.54 -8.23
N ALA A 185 -10.19 2.11 -7.02
CA ALA A 185 -10.71 3.02 -6.01
C ALA A 185 -9.58 3.90 -5.48
N LEU A 186 -9.72 5.21 -5.63
CA LEU A 186 -8.85 6.19 -5.03
C LEU A 186 -9.12 6.23 -3.52
N THR A 187 -8.10 5.91 -2.76
CA THR A 187 -8.14 5.89 -1.30
C THR A 187 -7.44 7.12 -0.75
N HIS A 188 -7.94 7.61 0.37
CA HIS A 188 -7.18 8.56 1.17
C HIS A 188 -6.51 7.83 2.34
N PRO A 189 -5.27 8.20 2.71
CA PRO A 189 -4.66 7.86 3.97
C PRO A 189 -5.60 8.22 5.12
N LYS A 190 -6.44 7.28 5.55
CA LYS A 190 -7.18 7.47 6.79
C LYS A 190 -6.16 7.52 7.92
N VAL A 191 -6.38 8.36 8.92
CA VAL A 191 -5.66 8.34 10.22
C VAL A 191 -6.02 7.09 11.03
N VAL A 192 -6.16 5.94 10.36
CA VAL A 192 -6.26 4.63 10.98
C VAL A 192 -4.82 4.17 11.17
N ARG A 193 -4.39 4.14 12.43
CA ARG A 193 -3.02 3.79 12.79
C ARG A 193 -2.71 2.33 12.43
N SER A 194 -2.22 2.08 11.21
CA SER A 194 -1.70 0.77 10.81
C SER A 194 -0.70 0.30 11.85
N CYS A 195 -0.87 -0.95 12.30
CA CYS A 195 0.05 -1.55 13.26
C CYS A 195 1.46 -1.65 12.69
N ILE A 196 1.60 -1.76 11.36
CA ILE A 196 2.89 -1.80 10.70
C ILE A 196 3.59 -0.45 10.84
N ILE A 197 2.89 0.66 10.56
CA ILE A 197 3.45 2.01 10.72
C ILE A 197 3.90 2.25 12.16
N LYS A 198 3.09 1.89 13.16
CA LYS A 198 3.46 1.98 14.58
C LYS A 198 4.73 1.24 14.94
N ILE A 199 4.97 0.08 14.34
CA ILE A 199 6.16 -0.72 14.60
C ILE A 199 7.37 -0.14 13.87
N LEU A 200 7.19 0.38 12.65
CA LEU A 200 8.24 1.08 11.92
C LEU A 200 8.67 2.37 12.63
N GLU A 201 7.75 3.09 13.27
CA GLU A 201 8.05 4.28 14.10
C GLU A 201 8.99 3.98 15.28
N GLN A 202 8.97 2.76 15.80
CA GLN A 202 9.85 2.34 16.90
C GLN A 202 11.28 2.07 16.42
N ARG A 203 11.53 2.00 15.11
CA ARG A 203 12.84 1.69 14.51
C ARG A 203 13.63 2.97 14.22
N ILE A 204 13.89 3.75 15.26
CA ILE A 204 14.51 5.08 15.17
C ILE A 204 15.97 5.09 14.68
N THR A 205 16.62 3.92 14.59
CA THR A 205 17.98 3.77 14.04
C THR A 205 18.00 3.24 12.61
N ASP A 206 16.85 2.77 12.10
CA ASP A 206 16.73 2.21 10.75
C ASP A 206 16.32 3.30 9.76
N LYS A 207 17.28 3.74 8.93
CA LYS A 207 17.05 4.79 7.94
C LYS A 207 15.92 4.46 6.95
N ILE A 208 15.72 3.19 6.60
CA ILE A 208 14.65 2.77 5.68
C ILE A 208 13.29 2.94 6.36
N ALA A 209 13.18 2.53 7.62
CA ALA A 209 11.95 2.69 8.39
C ALA A 209 11.62 4.18 8.61
N ILE A 210 12.63 4.98 8.98
CA ILE A 210 12.47 6.43 9.21
C ILE A 210 12.00 7.15 7.95
N ASP A 211 12.67 6.94 6.82
CA ASP A 211 12.31 7.59 5.55
C ASP A 211 10.91 7.16 5.08
N PHE A 212 10.58 5.87 5.22
CA PHE A 212 9.26 5.35 4.88
C PHE A 212 8.14 5.99 5.73
N VAL A 213 8.32 6.01 7.05
CA VAL A 213 7.35 6.62 7.99
C VAL A 213 7.22 8.12 7.73
N ARG A 214 8.32 8.84 7.53
CA ARG A 214 8.29 10.29 7.26
C ARG A 214 7.44 10.60 6.04
N ARG A 215 7.72 9.95 4.90
CA ARG A 215 6.93 10.14 3.67
C ARG A 215 5.48 9.74 3.84
N ARG A 216 5.19 8.75 4.70
CA ARG A 216 3.80 8.37 4.96
C ARG A 216 3.06 9.45 5.76
N ARG A 217 3.70 10.02 6.78
CA ARG A 217 3.13 11.08 7.62
C ARG A 217 2.91 12.38 6.83
N GLU A 218 3.82 12.72 5.92
CA GLU A 218 3.65 13.87 5.00
C GLU A 218 2.30 13.80 4.25
N LYS A 219 1.93 12.62 3.75
CA LYS A 219 0.65 12.41 3.04
C LYS A 219 -0.59 12.31 3.94
N GLU A 220 -0.43 11.92 5.20
CA GLU A 220 -1.56 11.80 6.14
C GLU A 220 -1.94 13.12 6.80
N ASN A 221 -1.03 14.09 6.77
CA ASN A 221 -1.23 15.42 7.32
C ASN A 221 -1.77 16.42 6.29
N GLN A 222 -1.99 15.98 5.05
CA GLN A 222 -2.66 16.70 3.96
C GLN A 222 -4.07 16.13 3.81
#